data_AF-E6PSL9-F1
#
_entry.id   AF-E6PSL9-F1
#
_cell.length_a   1.000
_cell.length_b   1.000
_cell.length_c   1.000
_cell.angle_alpha   90.00
_cell.angle_beta   90.00
_cell.angle_gamma   90.00
#
_symmetry.space_group_name_H-M   'P 1'
#
loop_
_entity.id
_entity.type
_entity.pdbx_description
1 polymer ?
#
loop_
_entity_poly.entity_id
_entity_poly.type
_entity_poly.pdbx_seq_one_letter_code
_entity_poly.pdbx_strand_id
1 'polypeptide(L)'
;MLACHAENGQGVGNFPPLWGQDSYNTGAGMSKLNKMASWVESNMPLGNANLTKQEAVDVTLYIDAQPRPNFNLQDHLLPRSEMGYYNSKVLEEKHTVRSNFKMFGLDVDTIRGDHLIP
;
A
#
# COMPACT_ATOMS: atom_id res chain seq x y z
N MET A 1 -11.77 -1.69 11.84
CA MET A 1 -11.17 -2.39 10.68
C MET A 1 -12.12 -3.47 10.17
N LEU A 2 -12.35 -4.56 10.92
CA LEU A 2 -13.23 -5.68 10.55
C LEU A 2 -14.64 -5.30 10.03
N ALA A 3 -15.36 -4.43 10.73
CA ALA A 3 -16.76 -4.10 10.39
C ALA A 3 -16.92 -3.35 9.05
N CYS A 4 -15.88 -2.63 8.59
CA CYS A 4 -15.92 -1.88 7.35
C CYS A 4 -15.08 -2.57 6.26
N HIS A 5 -13.89 -3.05 6.58
CA HIS A 5 -12.94 -3.59 5.60
C HIS A 5 -12.88 -5.12 5.54
N ALA A 6 -13.78 -5.80 6.26
CA ALA A 6 -13.81 -7.25 6.45
C ALA A 6 -12.54 -7.83 7.12
N GLU A 7 -12.60 -9.12 7.45
CA GLU A 7 -11.58 -9.81 8.25
C GLU A 7 -10.25 -9.94 7.50
N ASN A 8 -10.32 -10.20 6.20
CA ASN A 8 -9.17 -10.36 5.33
C ASN A 8 -8.93 -9.10 4.47
N GLY A 9 -9.40 -7.94 4.93
CA GLY A 9 -9.16 -6.66 4.26
C GLY A 9 -9.75 -6.54 2.86
N GLN A 10 -10.66 -7.44 2.47
CA GLN A 10 -11.24 -7.50 1.13
C GLN A 10 -12.31 -6.42 0.87
N GLY A 11 -12.68 -5.64 1.89
CA GLY A 11 -13.75 -4.65 1.79
C GLY A 11 -15.15 -5.25 1.87
N VAL A 12 -16.15 -4.41 2.12
CA VAL A 12 -17.58 -4.77 2.14
C VAL A 12 -18.40 -3.60 1.59
N GLY A 13 -19.19 -3.85 0.54
CA GLY A 13 -20.06 -2.81 -0.05
C GLY A 13 -19.25 -1.61 -0.54
N ASN A 14 -19.48 -0.44 0.05
CA ASN A 14 -18.78 0.81 -0.31
C ASN A 14 -17.43 0.99 0.40
N PHE A 15 -17.05 0.07 1.29
CA PHE A 15 -15.77 0.13 1.99
C PHE A 15 -14.71 -0.64 1.19
N PRO A 16 -13.61 0.01 0.79
CA PRO A 16 -12.67 -0.55 -0.17
C PRO A 16 -11.79 -1.66 0.42
N PRO A 17 -11.23 -2.55 -0.42
CA PRO A 17 -10.20 -3.48 -0.01
C PRO A 17 -8.91 -2.76 0.40
N LEU A 18 -8.31 -3.16 1.51
CA LEU A 18 -7.08 -2.60 2.06
C LEU A 18 -5.81 -3.30 1.53
N TRP A 19 -5.92 -4.56 1.11
CA TRP A 19 -4.86 -5.34 0.48
C TRP A 19 -5.47 -6.43 -0.44
N GLY A 20 -4.62 -7.28 -1.02
CA GLY A 20 -5.03 -8.26 -2.04
C GLY A 20 -5.03 -7.68 -3.45
N GLN A 21 -5.39 -8.51 -4.44
CA GLN A 21 -5.30 -8.18 -5.87
C GLN A 21 -6.18 -7.00 -6.28
N ASP A 22 -7.32 -6.81 -5.61
CA ASP A 22 -8.29 -5.76 -5.91
C ASP A 22 -8.02 -4.44 -5.16
N SER A 23 -6.92 -4.35 -4.41
CA SER A 23 -6.51 -3.15 -3.69
C SER A 23 -5.46 -2.34 -4.46
N TYR A 24 -5.00 -1.25 -3.85
CA TYR A 24 -3.96 -0.41 -4.42
C TYR A 24 -2.61 -1.14 -4.50
N ASN A 25 -1.86 -0.86 -5.58
CA ASN A 25 -0.53 -1.41 -5.82
C ASN A 25 0.57 -0.72 -4.97
N THR A 26 1.77 -1.29 -4.97
CA THR A 26 2.94 -0.82 -4.19
C THR A 26 3.55 0.49 -4.70
N GLY A 27 3.11 1.00 -5.86
CA GLY A 27 3.48 2.31 -6.38
C GLY A 27 2.57 3.43 -5.88
N ALA A 28 1.36 3.08 -5.42
CA ALA A 28 0.40 4.06 -4.91
C ALA A 28 0.93 4.79 -3.68
N GLY A 29 0.55 6.06 -3.51
CA GLY A 29 0.93 6.86 -2.34
C GLY A 29 0.54 6.21 -1.00
N MET A 30 -0.57 5.47 -0.99
CA MET A 30 -1.13 4.79 0.17
C MET A 30 -0.35 3.52 0.54
N SER A 31 0.54 3.03 -0.32
CA SER A 31 1.47 1.95 0.04
C SER A 31 2.75 2.45 0.71
N LYS A 32 2.88 3.78 0.90
CA LYS A 32 4.05 4.40 1.53
C LYS A 32 3.74 4.63 3.00
N LEU A 33 4.47 3.94 3.88
CA LEU A 33 4.19 3.85 5.32
C LEU A 33 3.96 5.21 5.99
N ASN A 34 4.79 6.21 5.68
CA ASN A 34 4.61 7.56 6.24
C ASN A 34 3.32 8.25 5.77
N LYS A 35 2.99 8.13 4.48
CA LYS A 35 1.81 8.77 3.90
C LYS A 35 0.53 8.10 4.39
N MET A 36 0.53 6.77 4.45
CA MET A 36 -0.60 6.00 4.97
C MET A 36 -0.82 6.29 6.46
N ALA A 37 0.23 6.28 7.29
CA ALA A 37 0.10 6.57 8.71
C ALA A 37 -0.52 7.95 8.97
N SER A 38 -0.06 8.99 8.26
CA SER A 38 -0.66 10.34 8.36
C SER A 38 -2.12 10.36 7.91
N TRP A 39 -2.46 9.63 6.85
CA TRP A 39 -3.83 9.56 6.36
C TRP A 39 -4.76 8.82 7.34
N VAL A 40 -4.31 7.67 7.88
CA VAL A 40 -5.03 6.87 8.87
C VAL A 40 -5.25 7.68 10.15
N GLU A 41 -4.22 8.33 10.69
CA GLU A 41 -4.32 9.19 11.87
C GLU A 41 -5.43 10.26 11.70
N SER A 42 -5.50 10.87 10.51
CA SER A 42 -6.40 12.01 10.26
C SER A 42 -7.80 11.62 9.82
N ASN A 43 -8.00 10.42 9.26
CA ASN A 43 -9.25 10.06 8.56
C ASN A 43 -9.90 8.77 9.06
N MET A 44 -9.21 8.00 9.92
CA MET A 44 -9.70 6.72 10.39
C MET A 44 -9.75 6.62 11.92
N PRO A 45 -10.76 5.93 12.47
CA PRO A 45 -11.94 5.39 11.80
C PRO A 45 -12.85 6.45 11.14
N LEU A 46 -13.55 6.08 10.06
CA LEU A 46 -14.46 6.97 9.36
C LEU A 46 -15.52 7.55 10.31
N GLY A 47 -15.68 8.87 10.31
CA GLY A 47 -16.63 9.58 11.17
C GLY A 47 -16.15 9.81 12.61
N ASN A 48 -15.01 9.24 13.00
CA ASN A 48 -14.39 9.46 14.31
C ASN A 48 -12.88 9.14 14.26
N ALA A 49 -12.09 10.01 13.64
CA ALA A 49 -10.64 9.85 13.59
C ALA A 49 -10.02 10.14 14.96
N ASN A 50 -9.82 9.09 15.75
CA ASN A 50 -9.44 9.17 17.15
C ASN A 50 -8.24 8.31 17.54
N LEU A 51 -7.51 7.78 16.55
CA LEU A 51 -6.30 7.01 16.79
C LEU A 51 -5.17 7.91 17.28
N THR A 52 -4.37 7.41 18.21
CA THR A 52 -3.07 8.00 18.52
C THR A 52 -2.11 7.80 17.34
N LYS A 53 -1.05 8.60 17.29
CA LYS A 53 0.02 8.46 16.29
C LYS A 53 0.61 7.05 16.24
N GLN A 54 0.82 6.45 17.41
CA GLN A 54 1.38 5.11 17.50
C GLN A 54 0.40 4.07 16.93
N GLU A 55 -0.88 4.13 17.30
CA GLU A 55 -1.90 3.23 16.76
C GLU A 55 -2.06 3.39 15.25
N ALA A 56 -1.99 4.60 14.71
CA ALA A 56 -2.07 4.84 13.28
C ALA A 56 -0.87 4.23 12.53
N VAL A 57 0.33 4.32 13.09
CA VAL A 57 1.53 3.66 12.56
C VAL A 57 1.40 2.14 12.63
N ASP A 58 0.97 1.59 13.77
CA ASP A 58 0.83 0.14 13.96
C ASP A 58 -0.19 -0.46 12.98
N VAL A 59 -1.35 0.19 12.83
CA VAL A 59 -2.38 -0.19 11.85
C VAL A 59 -1.84 -0.12 10.43
N THR A 60 -1.07 0.92 10.11
CA THR A 60 -0.46 1.09 8.78
C THR A 60 0.53 -0.03 8.48
N LEU A 61 1.42 -0.35 9.42
CA LEU A 61 2.38 -1.44 9.27
C LEU A 61 1.66 -2.76 9.03
N TYR A 62 0.58 -3.03 9.76
CA TYR A 62 -0.22 -4.22 9.56
C TYR A 62 -0.85 -4.29 8.16
N ILE A 63 -1.46 -3.19 7.69
CA ILE A 63 -2.14 -3.13 6.37
C ILE A 63 -1.14 -3.25 5.22
N ASP A 64 -0.06 -2.47 5.24
CA ASP A 64 0.88 -2.40 4.13
C ASP A 64 1.84 -3.59 4.09
N ALA A 65 1.96 -4.36 5.19
CA ALA A 65 2.70 -5.62 5.19
C ALA A 65 2.02 -6.71 4.36
N GLN A 66 0.71 -6.61 4.10
CA GLN A 66 -0.06 -7.63 3.40
C GLN A 66 0.25 -7.71 1.89
N PRO A 67 0.06 -8.88 1.25
CA PRO A 67 0.26 -9.02 -0.20
C PRO A 67 -0.66 -8.11 -1.01
N ARG A 68 -0.12 -7.53 -2.09
CA ARG A 68 -0.82 -6.63 -3.03
C ARG A 68 -0.05 -6.58 -4.36
N PRO A 69 -0.64 -6.08 -5.46
CA PRO A 69 0.05 -5.97 -6.74
C PRO A 69 1.33 -5.13 -6.66
N ASN A 70 2.41 -5.63 -7.26
CA ASN A 70 3.63 -4.83 -7.42
C ASN A 70 3.43 -3.78 -8.51
N PHE A 71 4.12 -2.66 -8.38
CA PHE A 71 4.16 -1.62 -9.41
C PHE A 71 5.43 -1.73 -10.22
N ASN A 72 5.27 -1.62 -11.54
CA ASN A 72 6.34 -1.48 -12.50
C ASN A 72 5.89 -0.47 -13.55
N LEU A 73 6.62 0.63 -13.68
CA LEU A 73 6.27 1.75 -14.56
C LEU A 73 5.99 1.27 -15.99
N GLN A 74 6.80 0.34 -16.50
CA GLN A 74 6.71 -0.14 -17.88
C GLN A 74 5.36 -0.80 -18.19
N ASP A 75 4.69 -1.38 -17.20
CA ASP A 75 3.39 -2.03 -17.38
C ASP A 75 2.25 -1.00 -17.52
N HIS A 76 2.52 0.28 -17.22
CA HIS A 76 1.57 1.39 -17.26
C HIS A 76 1.87 2.41 -18.35
N LEU A 77 2.91 2.19 -19.16
CA LEU A 77 3.24 3.05 -20.28
C LEU A 77 2.57 2.54 -21.56
N LEU A 78 2.15 3.47 -22.41
CA LEU A 78 1.72 3.13 -23.77
C LEU A 78 2.89 2.55 -24.57
N PRO A 79 2.62 1.72 -25.59
CA PRO A 79 3.65 1.31 -26.54
C PRO A 79 4.39 2.52 -27.13
N ARG A 80 5.67 2.35 -27.47
CA ARG A 80 6.51 3.44 -28.00
C ARG A 80 5.90 4.15 -29.23
N SER A 81 5.13 3.43 -30.03
CA SER A 81 4.39 3.97 -31.19
C SER A 81 3.26 4.93 -30.83
N GLU A 82 2.76 4.88 -29.60
CA GLU A 82 1.58 5.63 -29.13
C GLU A 82 1.91 6.62 -27.99
N MET A 83 3.10 6.51 -27.40
CA MET A 83 3.53 7.26 -26.20
C MET A 83 3.66 8.78 -26.41
N GLY A 84 3.75 9.26 -27.66
CA GLY A 84 3.98 10.67 -27.94
C GLY A 84 5.31 11.17 -27.35
N TYR A 85 5.31 12.40 -26.79
CA TYR A 85 6.49 12.97 -26.14
C TYR A 85 6.52 12.65 -24.64
N TYR A 86 7.40 11.74 -24.24
CA TYR A 86 7.64 11.42 -22.83
C TYR A 86 8.63 12.42 -22.22
N ASN A 87 8.18 13.25 -21.28
CA ASN A 87 8.95 14.35 -20.69
C ASN A 87 9.44 14.09 -19.25
N SER A 88 9.16 12.90 -18.71
CA SER A 88 9.68 12.50 -17.40
C SER A 88 11.13 12.04 -17.50
N LYS A 89 11.94 12.42 -16.50
CA LYS A 89 13.32 11.94 -16.36
C LYS A 89 13.39 10.53 -15.76
N VAL A 90 12.29 10.06 -15.19
CA VAL A 90 12.17 8.72 -14.61
C VAL A 90 11.73 7.78 -15.73
N LEU A 91 12.63 6.89 -16.15
CA LEU A 91 12.36 5.93 -17.21
C LEU A 91 12.03 4.54 -16.66
N GLU A 92 12.47 4.25 -15.44
CA GLU A 92 12.22 2.99 -14.75
C GLU A 92 11.88 3.27 -13.30
N GLU A 93 10.83 2.62 -12.82
CA GLU A 93 10.40 2.69 -11.43
C GLU A 93 9.69 1.39 -11.07
N LYS A 94 10.12 0.76 -9.98
CA LYS A 94 9.53 -0.48 -9.47
C LYS A 94 9.36 -0.36 -7.97
N HIS A 95 8.20 -0.80 -7.48
CA HIS A 95 7.92 -0.87 -6.05
C HIS A 95 7.38 -2.24 -5.70
N THR A 96 7.72 -2.71 -4.52
CA THR A 96 7.21 -3.92 -3.89
C THR A 96 6.89 -3.63 -2.43
N VAL A 97 6.15 -4.52 -1.76
CA VAL A 97 5.95 -4.42 -0.30
C VAL A 97 7.30 -4.35 0.40
N ARG A 98 8.22 -5.25 0.04
CA ARG A 98 9.59 -5.30 0.58
C ARG A 98 10.35 -3.99 0.38
N SER A 99 10.31 -3.39 -0.81
CA SER A 99 11.04 -2.13 -1.06
C SER A 99 10.45 -0.97 -0.26
N ASN A 100 9.13 -0.93 -0.07
CA ASN A 100 8.46 0.11 0.71
C ASN A 100 8.84 0.03 2.19
N PHE A 101 8.92 -1.17 2.76
CA PHE A 101 9.40 -1.36 4.14
C PHE A 101 10.88 -1.06 4.29
N LYS A 102 11.70 -1.52 3.34
CA LYS A 102 13.15 -1.29 3.34
C LYS A 102 13.51 0.20 3.31
N MET A 103 12.69 1.06 2.71
CA MET A 103 12.86 2.52 2.74
C MET A 103 12.89 3.09 4.17
N PHE A 104 12.28 2.42 5.13
CA PHE A 104 12.26 2.79 6.54
C PHE A 104 13.22 1.95 7.39
N GLY A 105 14.10 1.16 6.77
CA GLY A 105 14.98 0.23 7.49
C GLY A 105 14.25 -0.96 8.11
N LEU A 106 13.02 -1.23 7.68
CA LEU A 106 12.21 -2.34 8.17
C LEU A 106 12.33 -3.54 7.23
N ASP A 107 12.33 -4.74 7.82
CA ASP A 107 12.22 -6.00 7.09
C ASP A 107 10.82 -6.60 7.31
N VAL A 108 10.00 -6.53 6.26
CA VAL A 108 8.61 -7.01 6.31
C VAL A 108 8.51 -8.51 6.52
N ASP A 109 9.47 -9.30 6.01
CA ASP A 109 9.43 -10.76 6.13
C ASP A 109 9.68 -11.16 7.59
N THR A 110 10.62 -10.46 8.25
CA THR A 110 10.85 -10.58 9.70
C THR A 110 9.63 -10.12 10.51
N ILE A 111 9.00 -8.99 10.15
CA ILE A 111 7.86 -8.43 10.88
C ILE A 111 6.65 -9.36 10.83
N ARG A 112 6.39 -9.98 9.69
CA ARG A 112 5.24 -10.88 9.55
C ARG A 112 5.48 -12.21 10.26
N GLY A 113 6.74 -12.62 10.42
CA GLY A 113 7.11 -13.95 10.91
C GLY A 113 6.97 -15.04 9.84
N ASP A 114 6.86 -14.62 8.58
CA ASP A 114 6.40 -15.46 7.47
C ASP A 114 7.60 -15.98 6.68
N HIS A 115 8.12 -17.14 7.07
CA HIS A 115 8.70 -18.11 6.12
C HIS A 115 7.61 -18.73 5.20
N LEU A 116 6.42 -18.14 5.11
CA LEU A 116 5.22 -18.74 4.56
C LEU A 116 4.33 -17.70 3.87
N ILE A 117 4.73 -17.22 2.69
CA ILE A 117 3.83 -17.10 1.52
C ILE A 117 4.71 -17.31 0.26
N PRO A 118 4.53 -18.40 -0.52
CA PRO A 118 5.21 -18.59 -1.80
C PRO A 118 4.81 -17.55 -2.86
#